data_AF-A0A2E5PIK6-F1
#
_entry.id   AF-A0A2E5PIK6-F1
#
_cell.length_a   1.000
_cell.length_b   1.000
_cell.length_c   1.000
_cell.angle_alpha   90.00
_cell.angle_beta   90.00
_cell.angle_gamma   90.00
#
_symmetry.space_group_name_H-M   'P 1'
#
loop_
_entity.id
_entity.type
_entity.pdbx_description
1 polymer ?
#
loop_
_entity_poly.entity_id
_entity_poly.type
_entity_poly.pdbx_seq_one_letter_code
_entity_poly.pdbx_strand_id
1 'polypeptide(L)' 'MTETYTKTDLYSLPAEEAEQGLRVQLAAAYRMVDYYGWTEQIYGHLTARVPGPEAHFRINPGGLNY' A
#
# COMPACT_ATOMS: atom_id res chain seq x y z
N MET A 1 0.90 -22.72 13.08
CA MET A 1 1.56 -21.45 13.47
C MET A 1 0.72 -20.33 12.88
N THR A 2 -0.34 -19.94 13.56
CA THR A 2 -1.22 -18.84 13.14
C THR A 2 -0.58 -17.56 13.64
N GLU A 3 0.24 -16.92 12.82
CA GLU A 3 0.63 -15.55 13.09
C GLU A 3 -0.65 -14.70 13.09
N THR A 4 -0.97 -14.15 14.26
CA THR A 4 -1.98 -13.11 14.38
C THR A 4 -1.49 -11.97 13.51
N TYR A 5 -2.15 -11.71 12.38
CA TYR A 5 -1.94 -10.48 11.61
C TYR A 5 -2.41 -9.32 12.48
N THR A 6 -1.53 -8.85 13.38
CA THR A 6 -1.77 -7.69 14.19
C THR A 6 -1.96 -6.53 13.21
N LYS A 7 -3.16 -5.98 13.17
CA LYS A 7 -3.48 -4.79 12.39
C LYS A 7 -2.62 -3.66 12.94
N THR A 8 -1.44 -3.46 12.35
CA THR A 8 -0.56 -2.34 12.71
C THR A 8 -1.32 -1.06 12.43
N ASP A 9 -1.62 -0.31 13.48
CA ASP A 9 -2.21 1.02 13.33
C ASP A 9 -1.12 1.99 12.87
N LEU A 10 -1.02 2.16 11.56
CA LEU A 10 -0.04 3.05 10.94
C LEU A 10 -0.17 4.51 11.41
N TYR A 11 -1.34 4.93 11.91
CA TYR A 11 -1.54 6.30 12.39
C TYR A 11 -0.97 6.54 13.78
N SER A 12 -0.65 5.48 14.51
CA SER A 12 -0.02 5.54 15.83
C SER A 12 1.51 5.57 15.78
N LEU A 13 2.10 5.29 14.62
CA LEU A 13 3.55 5.22 14.43
C LEU A 13 4.17 6.59 14.15
N PRO A 14 5.48 6.78 14.43
CA PRO A 14 6.24 7.90 13.90
C PRO A 14 6.09 8.01 12.38
N ALA A 15 6.07 9.23 11.84
CA ALA A 15 5.71 9.47 10.43
C ALA A 15 6.56 8.65 9.44
N GLU A 16 7.85 8.49 9.68
CA GLU A 16 8.75 7.69 8.84
C GLU A 16 8.41 6.19 8.87
N GLU A 17 8.20 5.64 10.06
CA GLU A 17 7.79 4.24 10.25
C GLU A 17 6.40 3.97 9.67
N ALA A 18 5.47 4.91 9.87
CA ALA A 18 4.13 4.89 9.31
C ALA A 18 4.16 4.86 7.78
N GLU A 19 5.00 5.72 7.16
CA GLU A 19 5.17 5.74 5.71
C GLU A 19 5.81 4.44 5.20
N GLN A 20 6.81 3.92 5.89
CA GLN A 20 7.45 2.66 5.50
C GLN A 20 6.49 1.48 5.59
N GLY A 21 5.71 1.39 6.67
CA GLY A 21 4.65 0.39 6.81
C GLY A 21 3.58 0.51 5.73
N LEU A 22 3.17 1.74 5.40
CA LEU A 22 2.24 2.02 4.30
C LEU A 22 2.79 1.54 2.95
N ARG A 23 4.09 1.76 2.67
CA ARG A 23 4.74 1.30 1.43
C ARG A 23 4.70 -0.22 1.31
N VAL A 24 4.97 -0.93 2.41
CA VAL A 24 4.90 -2.40 2.43
C VAL A 24 3.47 -2.88 2.17
N GLN A 25 2.48 -2.30 2.85
CA GLN A 25 1.08 -2.67 2.68
C GLN A 25 0.56 -2.35 1.27
N LEU A 26 0.90 -1.18 0.72
CA LEU A 26 0.53 -0.80 -0.64
C LEU A 26 1.16 -1.75 -1.66
N ALA A 27 2.45 -2.06 -1.53
CA ALA A 27 3.12 -3.03 -2.41
C ALA A 27 2.52 -4.45 -2.29
N ALA A 28 2.10 -4.87 -1.10
CA ALA A 28 1.37 -6.12 -0.92
C ALA A 28 0.00 -6.09 -1.61
N ALA A 29 -0.71 -4.96 -1.54
CA ALA A 29 -1.99 -4.79 -2.22
C ALA A 29 -1.86 -4.86 -3.75
N TYR A 30 -0.83 -4.23 -4.34
CA TYR A 30 -0.52 -4.39 -5.77
C TYR A 30 -0.35 -5.87 -6.15
N ARG A 31 0.46 -6.63 -5.39
CA ARG A 31 0.64 -8.07 -5.63
C ARG A 31 -0.62 -8.91 -5.44
N MET A 32 -1.51 -8.52 -4.52
CA MET A 32 -2.79 -9.21 -4.38
C MET A 32 -3.70 -8.97 -5.59
N VAL A 33 -3.73 -7.75 -6.13
CA VAL A 33 -4.48 -7.46 -7.37
C VAL A 33 -4.00 -8.34 -8.52
N ASP A 34 -2.67 -8.49 -8.68
CA ASP A 34 -2.09 -9.42 -9.65
C ASP A 34 -2.47 -10.87 -9.38
N TYR A 35 -2.30 -11.34 -8.14
CA TYR A 35 -2.60 -12.72 -7.73
C TYR A 35 -4.06 -13.12 -8.01
N TYR A 36 -5.01 -12.20 -7.80
CA TYR A 36 -6.43 -12.45 -8.05
C TYR A 36 -6.85 -12.20 -9.51
N GLY A 37 -5.93 -11.81 -10.39
CA GLY A 37 -6.22 -11.53 -11.80
C GLY A 37 -7.11 -10.30 -12.02
N TRP A 38 -7.06 -9.34 -11.10
CA TRP A 38 -7.84 -8.09 -11.17
C TRP A 38 -7.10 -6.98 -11.95
N THR A 39 -6.06 -7.34 -12.69
CA THR A 39 -5.23 -6.42 -13.45
C THR A 39 -5.85 -6.12 -14.82
N GLU A 40 -5.68 -4.90 -15.32
CA GLU A 40 -6.09 -4.50 -16.67
C GLU A 40 -4.88 -3.94 -17.44
N GLN A 41 -3.97 -4.83 -17.86
CA GLN A 41 -2.68 -4.42 -18.44
C GLN A 41 -1.95 -3.41 -17.52
N ILE A 42 -1.58 -2.25 -18.06
CA ILE A 42 -0.96 -1.13 -17.32
C ILE A 42 -2.00 -0.15 -16.74
N TYR A 43 -3.29 -0.41 -16.94
CA TYR A 43 -4.37 0.42 -16.44
C TYR A 43 -4.79 -0.01 -15.03
N GLY A 44 -5.30 0.95 -14.27
CA GLY A 44 -5.66 0.78 -12.87
C GLY A 44 -4.57 1.25 -11.91
N HIS A 45 -4.99 1.88 -10.81
CA HIS A 45 -4.09 2.40 -9.77
C HIS A 45 -4.66 2.16 -8.38
N LEU A 46 -3.79 1.78 -7.44
CA LEU A 46 -4.08 1.83 -6.02
C LEU A 46 -3.38 3.05 -5.41
N THR A 47 -4.13 3.83 -4.64
CA THR A 47 -3.57 4.95 -3.88
C THR A 47 -3.74 4.71 -2.39
N ALA A 48 -2.78 5.19 -1.60
CA ALA A 48 -2.86 5.16 -0.15
C ALA A 48 -2.52 6.53 0.43
N ARG A 49 -3.34 7.02 1.36
CA ARG A 49 -3.08 8.27 2.08
C ARG A 49 -1.91 8.06 3.04
N VAL A 50 -0.92 8.95 2.99
CA VAL A 50 0.19 8.96 3.93
C VAL A 50 -0.32 9.49 5.28
N PRO A 51 -0.08 8.78 6.40
CA PRO A 51 -0.38 9.30 7.72
C PRO A 51 0.33 10.63 7.98
N GLY A 52 -0.43 11.64 8.39
CA GLY A 52 0.09 12.98 8.60
C GLY A 52 -0.98 14.07 8.44
N PRO A 53 -0.62 15.33 8.76
CA PRO A 53 -1.53 16.47 8.62
C PRO A 53 -1.81 16.81 7.16
N GLU A 54 -0.80 16.66 6.30
CA GLU A 54 -0.90 16.97 4.87
C GLU A 54 -1.68 15.90 4.08
N ALA A 55 -2.30 16.32 2.98
CA ALA A 55 -3.03 15.45 2.08
C ALA A 55 -2.11 14.78 1.04
N HIS A 56 -1.13 13.99 1.51
CA HIS A 56 -0.23 13.25 0.63
C HIS A 56 -0.76 11.85 0.32
N PHE A 57 -0.59 11.43 -0.94
CA PHE A 57 -0.97 10.11 -1.43
C PHE A 57 0.22 9.42 -2.11
N ARG A 58 0.33 8.11 -1.90
CA ARG A 58 1.28 7.24 -2.60
C ARG A 58 0.56 6.48 -3.71
N ILE A 59 1.22 6.36 -4.86
CA ILE A 59 0.79 5.65 -6.07
C ILE A 59 2.03 4.97 -6.68
N ASN A 60 1.86 3.92 -7.50
CA ASN A 60 2.96 3.34 -8.26
C ASN A 60 3.45 4.32 -9.36
N PRO A 61 4.73 4.22 -9.78
CA PRO A 61 5.18 4.86 -11.00
C PRO A 61 4.36 4.37 -12.21
N GLY A 62 3.91 5.32 -13.06
CA GLY A 62 3.09 4.98 -14.23
C GLY A 62 3.83 4.08 -15.23
N GLY A 63 3.11 3.10 -15.79
CA GLY A 63 3.65 2.15 -16.79
C GLY A 63 4.26 0.88 -16.21
N LEU A 64 4.23 0.70 -14.89
CA LEU A 64 4.55 -0.57 -14.25
C LEU A 64 3.29 -1.43 -14.11
N ASN A 65 3.41 -2.73 -14.40
CA ASN A 65 2.40 -3.71 -14.03
C ASN A 65 2.35 -3.87 -12.49
N TYR A 66 1.26 -4.49 -12.02
CA TYR A 66 1.00 -4.79 -10.62
C TYR A 66 2.02 -5.76 -10.01
#